data_AF-Q9K8Y9-F1
#
_entry.id   AF-Q9K8Y9-F1
#
_cell.length_a   1.000
_cell.length_b   1.000
_cell.length_c   1.000
_cell.angle_alpha   90.00
_cell.angle_beta   90.00
_cell.angle_gamma   90.00
#
_symmetry.space_group_name_H-M   'P 1'
#
loop_
_entity.id
_entity.type
_entity.pdbx_description
1 polymer ?
#
loop_
_entity_poly.entity_id
_entity_poly.type
_entity_poly.pdbx_seq_one_letter_code
_entity_poly.pdbx_strand_id
1 'polypeptide(L)' 'MNWYEKLNQYFPIEEMKSKEHMELLLKEKSDIYHKDEGKNHVMMYVETDDFIFVD' A
#
# COMPACT_ATOMS: atom_id res chain seq x y z
N MET A 1 -15.16 -4.08 -2.14
CA MET A 1 -13.92 -4.64 -2.72
C MET A 1 -12.78 -4.13 -1.85
N ASN A 2 -11.99 -5.03 -1.28
CA ASN A 2 -10.90 -4.68 -0.37
C ASN A 2 -9.76 -4.01 -1.16
N TRP A 3 -9.05 -3.03 -0.60
CA TRP A 3 -7.89 -2.40 -1.24
C TRP A 3 -6.85 -3.43 -1.71
N TYR A 4 -6.69 -4.54 -0.97
CA TYR A 4 -5.82 -5.65 -1.34
C TYR A 4 -6.28 -6.38 -2.62
N GLU A 5 -7.59 -6.55 -2.81
CA GLU A 5 -8.14 -7.17 -4.03
C GLU A 5 -7.91 -6.28 -5.25
N LYS A 6 -8.03 -4.95 -5.07
CA LYS A 6 -7.70 -3.98 -6.13
C LYS A 6 -6.22 -4.06 -6.49
N LEU A 7 -5.30 -4.11 -5.51
CA LEU A 7 -3.87 -4.28 -5.78
C LEU A 7 -3.54 -5.56 -6.54
N ASN A 8 -4.19 -6.69 -6.22
CA ASN A 8 -4.03 -7.93 -6.97
C ASN A 8 -4.49 -7.85 -8.44
N GLN A 9 -5.27 -6.84 -8.83
CA GLN A 9 -5.61 -6.59 -10.22
C GLN A 9 -4.55 -5.77 -10.97
N TYR A 10 -3.72 -5.03 -10.24
CA TYR A 10 -2.68 -4.16 -10.80
C TYR A 10 -1.31 -4.85 -10.86
N PHE A 11 -0.99 -5.68 -9.86
CA PHE A 11 0.32 -6.33 -9.75
C PHE A 11 0.25 -7.83 -10.08
N PRO A 12 1.28 -8.39 -10.74
CA PRO A 12 1.44 -9.83 -10.88
C PRO A 12 1.47 -10.52 -9.51
N ILE A 13 0.88 -11.72 -9.41
CA ILE A 13 0.84 -12.49 -8.16
C ILE A 13 2.23 -12.77 -7.57
N GLU A 14 3.26 -12.82 -8.41
CA GLU A 14 4.65 -13.05 -8.01
C GLU A 14 5.27 -11.85 -7.28
N GLU A 15 4.75 -10.64 -7.50
CA GLU A 15 5.22 -9.39 -6.88
C GLU A 15 4.41 -9.02 -5.63
N MET A 16 3.27 -9.68 -5.43
CA MET A 16 2.36 -9.38 -4.33
C MET A 16 2.91 -9.88 -2.99
N LYS A 17 3.10 -8.95 -2.05
CA LYS A 17 3.34 -9.26 -0.63
C LYS A 17 2.05 -9.81 -0.01
N SER A 18 2.18 -10.67 1.01
CA SER A 18 1.01 -11.17 1.74
C SER A 18 0.26 -10.01 2.41
N LYS A 19 -1.08 -10.10 2.40
CA LYS A 19 -1.95 -9.09 3.01
C LYS A 19 -1.58 -8.79 4.46
N GLU A 20 -1.29 -9.83 5.25
CA GLU A 20 -0.90 -9.70 6.66
C GLU A 20 0.39 -8.90 6.83
N HIS A 21 1.38 -9.09 5.94
CA HIS A 21 2.62 -8.33 5.99
C HIS A 21 2.35 -6.85 5.72
N MET A 22 1.52 -6.53 4.72
CA MET A 22 1.17 -5.13 4.42
C MET A 22 0.34 -4.49 5.54
N GLU A 23 -0.60 -5.22 6.14
CA GLU A 23 -1.38 -4.71 7.27
C GLU A 23 -0.51 -4.47 8.52
N LEU A 24 0.45 -5.36 8.78
CA LEU A 24 1.42 -5.17 9.86
C LEU A 24 2.31 -3.96 9.58
N LEU A 25 2.79 -3.81 8.35
CA LEU A 25 3.61 -2.68 7.94
C LEU A 25 2.87 -1.34 8.12
N LEU A 26 1.63 -1.26 7.62
CA LEU A 26 0.77 -0.08 7.78
C LEU A 26 0.49 0.25 9.25
N LYS A 27 0.43 -0.76 10.12
CA LYS A 27 0.19 -0.58 11.55
C LYS A 27 1.45 -0.11 12.28
N GLU A 28 2.59 -0.75 12.04
CA GLU A 28 3.85 -0.48 12.73
C GLU A 28 4.57 0.76 12.22
N LYS A 29 4.37 1.10 10.95
CA LYS A 29 5.00 2.25 10.26
C LYS A 29 3.97 3.29 9.83
N SER A 30 2.89 3.46 10.60
CA SER A 30 1.81 4.43 10.29
C SER A 30 2.25 5.90 10.32
N ASP A 31 3.45 6.16 10.84
CA ASP A 31 4.11 7.46 10.89
C ASP A 31 4.67 7.92 9.53
N ILE A 32 5.07 6.97 8.68
CA ILE A 32 5.67 7.26 7.37
C ILE A 32 4.98 6.54 6.21
N TYR A 33 4.22 5.49 6.49
CA TYR A 33 3.56 4.66 5.49
C TYR A 33 2.07 5.01 5.45
N HIS A 34 1.63 5.47 4.29
CA HIS A 34 0.27 5.93 4.07
C HIS A 34 -0.43 5.11 2.99
N LYS A 35 -1.74 4.95 3.19
CA LYS A 35 -2.64 4.34 2.22
C LYS A 35 -3.76 5.32 1.90
N ASP A 36 -3.86 5.69 0.64
CA ASP A 36 -4.98 6.46 0.11
C ASP A 36 -5.91 5.55 -0.72
N GLU A 37 -7.20 5.58 -0.41
CA GLU A 37 -8.21 4.80 -1.14
C GLU A 37 -9.28 5.73 -1.71
N GLY A 38 -9.27 5.87 -3.03
CA GLY A 38 -10.31 6.55 -3.78
C GLY A 38 -11.34 5.59 -4.38
N LYS A 39 -12.36 6.19 -5.00
CA LYS A 39 -13.37 5.44 -5.75
C LYS A 39 -12.76 4.62 -6.89
N ASN A 40 -11.72 5.16 -7.53
CA ASN A 40 -11.11 4.59 -8.74
C ASN A 40 -9.65 4.15 -8.54
N HIS A 41 -9.05 4.42 -7.38
CA HIS A 41 -7.63 4.16 -7.14
C HIS A 41 -7.38 3.65 -5.73
N VAL A 42 -6.26 2.94 -5.58
CA VAL A 42 -5.62 2.63 -4.31
C VAL A 42 -4.16 3.01 -4.50
N MET A 43 -3.65 3.84 -3.60
CA MET A 43 -2.25 4.29 -3.64
C MET A 43 -1.61 4.00 -2.30
N MET A 44 -0.41 3.42 -2.35
CA MET A 44 0.43 3.17 -1.19
C MET A 44 1.69 4.01 -1.36
N TYR A 45 2.03 4.80 -0.35
CA TYR A 45 3.22 5.64 -0.44
C TYR A 45 3.90 5.78 0.92
N VAL A 46 5.20 6.01 0.86
CA VAL A 46 6.02 6.36 2.01
C VAL A 46 6.37 7.83 1.89
N GLU A 47 6.05 8.61 2.91
CA GLU A 47 6.42 10.01 3.02
C GLU A 47 7.42 10.16 4.16
N THR A 48 8.55 10.79 3.88
CA THR A 48 9.60 11.11 4.83
C THR A 48 9.97 12.59 4.68
N ASP A 49 10.77 13.13 5.60
CA ASP A 49 11.19 14.53 5.56
C ASP A 49 11.97 14.89 4.29
N ASP A 50 12.67 13.92 3.69
CA ASP A 50 13.57 14.14 2.55
C ASP A 50 12.96 13.73 1.19
N PHE A 51 12.06 12.75 1.17
CA PHE A 51 11.46 12.24 -0.06
C PHE A 51 10.11 11.55 0.13
N ILE A 52 9.38 11.44 -0.99
CA ILE A 52 8.17 10.62 -1.12
C ILE A 52 8.46 9.48 -2.09
N PHE A 53 8.14 8.26 -1.68
CA PHE A 53 8.20 7.06 -2.51
C PHE A 53 6.78 6.55 -2.74
N VAL A 54 6.36 6.43 -4.00
CA VAL A 54 5.03 5.93 -4.38
C VAL A 54 5.21 4.59 -5.07
N ASP A 55 4.47 3.58 -4.60
CA ASP A 55 4.37 2.25 -5.20
C ASP A 55 3.05 2.11 -5.97
#